data_AF-A0A7S1XND8-F1
#
_entry.id   AF-A0A7S1XND8-F1
#
_cell.length_a   1.000
_cell.length_b   1.000
_cell.length_c   1.000
_cell.angle_alpha   90.00
_cell.angle_beta   90.00
_cell.angle_gamma   90.00
#
_symmetry.space_group_name_H-M   'P 1'
#
loop_
_entity.id
_entity.type
_entity.pdbx_description
1 polymer ?
#
loop_
_entity_poly.entity_id
_entity_poly.type
_entity_poly.pdbx_seq_one_letter_code
_entity_poly.pdbx_strand_id
1 'polypeptide(L)'
;MERPVRNGGGSSYGHGHGHGHGHGHGHGRGHAAGGYGRRPPERPQTAVQRVASLPPVSHGVDLEVASAESLNGAIKVLGRVDSRRYFTRLASAVLGFLLFGTVLFWLLEPRLSLIDAFYLTGVSITTIGYGDYAPQDATTRAVMFFYSLVGLGFFGLATSEAARFRSLLGIESPVVLAAIMLSLCQLLGVVIFTAVEGWSAEEAFWFSYVTSTTVGYGDVSVETDLGKVCVVLYSLVTLGPMAFVTHTVGNFVRQRVGLPSDRDDRLVI
;
A
#
# COMPACT_ATOMS: atom_id res chain seq x y z
N MET A 1 -56.44 -52.65 -24.98
CA MET A 1 -55.15 -53.04 -25.58
C MET A 1 -54.07 -52.48 -24.68
N GLU A 2 -53.67 -53.23 -23.66
CA GLU A 2 -52.55 -54.20 -23.64
C GLU A 2 -51.21 -53.52 -23.32
N ARG A 3 -50.53 -54.03 -22.27
CA ARG A 3 -49.18 -53.68 -21.76
C ARG A 3 -48.09 -54.27 -22.72
N PRO A 4 -46.76 -54.42 -22.43
CA PRO A 4 -45.95 -54.12 -21.20
C PRO A 4 -44.42 -53.78 -21.37
N VAL A 5 -43.68 -53.69 -20.22
CA VAL A 5 -42.32 -54.29 -19.93
C VAL A 5 -41.05 -53.58 -20.48
N ARG A 6 -39.87 -53.42 -19.82
CA ARG A 6 -39.20 -53.99 -18.61
C ARG A 6 -37.95 -53.19 -18.17
N ASN A 7 -37.59 -53.31 -16.88
CA ASN A 7 -36.28 -53.52 -16.18
C ASN A 7 -34.97 -52.81 -16.63
N GLY A 8 -34.02 -52.48 -15.75
CA GLY A 8 -33.71 -52.73 -14.32
C GLY A 8 -32.40 -51.96 -13.98
N GLY A 9 -31.79 -51.89 -12.79
CA GLY A 9 -31.92 -52.52 -11.48
C GLY A 9 -30.51 -52.55 -10.81
N GLY A 10 -30.39 -52.15 -9.53
CA GLY A 10 -29.22 -52.28 -8.59
C GLY A 10 -28.08 -51.25 -8.73
N SER A 11 -27.67 -50.39 -7.76
CA SER A 11 -27.57 -50.45 -6.27
C SER A 11 -26.72 -51.64 -5.79
N SER A 12 -25.74 -51.60 -4.87
CA SER A 12 -25.35 -50.62 -3.85
C SER A 12 -24.10 -51.14 -3.06
N TYR A 13 -23.17 -50.23 -2.72
CA TYR A 13 -22.38 -50.08 -1.46
C TYR A 13 -21.42 -51.15 -0.87
N GLY A 14 -20.33 -50.63 -0.28
CA GLY A 14 -19.83 -50.99 1.06
C GLY A 14 -18.41 -51.57 1.13
N HIS A 15 -17.36 -50.78 1.44
CA HIS A 15 -16.74 -50.55 2.77
C HIS A 15 -15.99 -51.72 3.42
N GLY A 16 -14.75 -51.49 3.88
CA GLY A 16 -14.17 -52.24 5.02
C GLY A 16 -12.64 -52.32 5.11
N HIS A 17 -12.07 -51.65 6.11
CA HIS A 17 -10.68 -51.68 6.59
C HIS A 17 -10.20 -53.04 7.17
N GLY A 18 -8.89 -53.22 7.36
CA GLY A 18 -8.38 -54.10 8.43
C GLY A 18 -6.90 -54.52 8.36
N HIS A 19 -6.18 -54.31 9.47
CA HIS A 19 -4.75 -54.55 9.73
C HIS A 19 -4.31 -56.02 9.95
N GLY A 20 -2.99 -56.29 9.83
CA GLY A 20 -2.18 -56.82 10.95
C GLY A 20 -1.54 -58.23 10.86
N HIS A 21 -0.26 -58.29 11.30
CA HIS A 21 0.57 -59.45 11.75
C HIS A 21 1.03 -60.46 10.66
N GLY A 22 2.28 -60.94 10.58
CA GLY A 22 3.43 -61.01 11.48
C GLY A 22 3.75 -62.49 11.78
N HIS A 23 4.88 -63.04 11.31
CA HIS A 23 5.59 -64.18 11.92
C HIS A 23 6.91 -64.49 11.17
N GLY A 24 7.99 -64.65 11.93
CA GLY A 24 9.30 -65.12 11.44
C GLY A 24 9.57 -66.58 11.78
N HIS A 25 10.60 -67.15 11.14
CA HIS A 25 11.35 -68.30 11.64
C HIS A 25 12.75 -68.28 11.00
N GLY A 26 13.79 -68.37 11.84
CA GLY A 26 15.17 -68.58 11.41
C GLY A 26 15.60 -70.04 11.60
N HIS A 27 16.72 -70.42 10.98
CA HIS A 27 17.82 -71.20 11.58
C HIS A 27 18.84 -71.59 10.51
N GLY A 28 20.14 -71.58 10.89
CA GLY A 28 21.20 -72.30 10.17
C GLY A 28 22.56 -71.61 10.16
N ARG A 29 23.33 -71.74 11.24
CA ARG A 29 24.78 -71.43 11.27
C ARG A 29 25.58 -72.62 10.74
N GLY A 30 26.58 -72.36 9.91
CA GLY A 30 27.63 -73.30 9.52
C GLY A 30 28.96 -72.56 9.40
N HIS A 31 29.96 -73.02 10.16
CA HIS A 31 31.28 -72.42 10.34
C HIS A 31 32.28 -72.74 9.21
N ALA A 32 33.29 -71.87 9.15
CA ALA A 32 34.69 -72.11 8.73
C ALA A 32 35.01 -72.08 7.23
N ALA A 33 35.85 -71.11 6.83
CA ALA A 33 37.25 -71.36 6.48
C ALA A 33 37.90 -70.07 5.94
N GLY A 34 39.09 -69.74 6.45
CA GLY A 34 39.91 -68.68 5.92
C GLY A 34 40.35 -68.99 4.48
N GLY A 35 40.01 -68.08 3.57
CA GLY A 35 40.58 -68.02 2.23
C GLY A 35 41.02 -66.59 1.99
N TYR A 36 42.32 -66.37 1.85
CA TYR A 36 42.90 -65.16 1.28
C TYR A 36 42.43 -65.02 -0.17
N GLY A 37 41.20 -64.52 -0.36
CA GLY A 37 40.69 -64.09 -1.64
C GLY A 37 41.32 -62.74 -1.97
N ARG A 38 42.35 -62.74 -2.82
CA ARG A 38 42.85 -61.53 -3.47
C ARG A 38 41.64 -60.74 -3.96
N ARG A 39 41.49 -59.47 -3.53
CA ARG A 39 40.54 -58.56 -4.19
C ARG A 39 40.87 -58.62 -5.69
N PRO A 40 39.89 -58.85 -6.57
CA PRO A 40 40.15 -58.74 -8.00
C PRO A 40 40.72 -57.34 -8.24
N PRO A 41 41.71 -57.17 -9.13
CA PRO A 41 42.22 -55.85 -9.44
C PRO A 41 41.02 -54.99 -9.86
N GLU A 42 40.78 -53.90 -9.14
CA GLU A 42 39.79 -52.91 -9.56
C GLU A 42 40.17 -52.53 -10.98
N ARG A 43 39.31 -52.89 -11.94
CA ARG A 43 39.49 -52.47 -13.32
C ARG A 43 39.62 -50.95 -13.26
N PRO A 44 40.67 -50.34 -13.83
CA PRO A 44 40.78 -48.90 -13.84
C PRO A 44 39.52 -48.39 -14.54
N GLN A 45 38.61 -47.82 -13.75
CA GLN A 45 37.42 -47.18 -14.30
C GLN A 45 37.95 -46.12 -15.25
N THR A 46 37.54 -46.23 -16.51
CA THR A 46 37.86 -45.22 -17.50
C THR A 46 37.33 -43.89 -16.97
N ALA A 47 37.99 -42.77 -17.31
CA ALA A 47 37.56 -41.45 -16.84
C ALA A 47 36.05 -41.22 -17.08
N VAL A 48 35.52 -41.80 -18.16
CA VAL A 48 34.09 -41.83 -18.52
C VAL A 48 33.21 -42.54 -17.46
N GLN A 49 33.61 -43.71 -16.96
CA GLN A 49 32.86 -44.43 -15.91
C GLN A 49 32.90 -43.72 -14.55
N ARG A 50 33.96 -42.97 -14.30
CA ARG A 50 34.09 -42.17 -13.08
C ARG A 50 33.20 -40.93 -13.12
N VAL A 51 33.00 -40.34 -14.30
CA VAL A 51 32.08 -39.21 -14.51
C VAL A 51 30.62 -39.67 -14.51
N ALA A 52 30.32 -40.85 -15.06
CA ALA A 52 28.96 -41.40 -15.11
C ALA A 52 28.40 -41.85 -13.75
N SER A 53 29.28 -42.05 -12.75
CA SER A 53 28.88 -42.42 -11.38
C SER A 53 28.80 -41.23 -10.42
N LEU A 54 29.13 -40.01 -10.87
CA LEU A 54 28.90 -38.81 -10.08
C LEU A 54 27.40 -38.54 -9.99
N PRO A 55 26.87 -38.18 -8.80
CA PRO A 55 25.49 -37.73 -8.69
C PRO A 55 25.28 -36.55 -9.66
N PRO A 56 24.13 -36.47 -10.34
CA PRO A 56 23.88 -35.40 -11.30
C PRO A 56 24.04 -34.07 -10.59
N VAL A 57 25.07 -33.32 -10.98
CA VAL A 57 25.40 -32.04 -10.38
C VAL A 57 24.37 -31.03 -10.87
N SER A 58 23.41 -30.69 -10.02
CA SER A 58 22.33 -29.72 -10.24
C SER A 58 22.80 -28.27 -10.28
N HIS A 59 24.00 -28.01 -10.82
CA HIS A 59 24.61 -26.67 -10.86
C HIS A 59 23.75 -25.60 -11.54
N GLY A 60 22.78 -25.96 -12.38
CA GLY A 60 21.81 -25.01 -12.91
C GLY A 60 20.77 -24.57 -11.87
N VAL A 61 20.19 -25.52 -11.14
CA VAL A 61 19.09 -25.26 -10.19
C VAL A 61 19.64 -24.61 -8.92
N ASP A 62 20.81 -25.04 -8.43
CA ASP A 62 21.38 -24.51 -7.19
C ASP A 62 21.88 -23.06 -7.34
N LEU A 63 22.41 -22.69 -8.51
CA LEU A 63 22.82 -21.31 -8.80
C LEU A 63 21.61 -20.39 -9.04
N GLU A 64 20.56 -20.90 -9.67
CA GLU A 64 19.32 -20.16 -9.89
C GLU A 64 18.56 -19.93 -8.57
N VAL A 65 18.49 -20.94 -7.71
CA VAL A 65 17.89 -20.84 -6.37
C VAL A 65 18.73 -19.93 -5.46
N ALA A 66 20.06 -20.06 -5.45
CA ALA A 66 20.93 -19.18 -4.66
C ALA A 66 20.88 -17.72 -5.14
N SER A 67 20.76 -17.51 -6.46
CA SER A 67 20.53 -16.18 -7.05
C SER A 67 19.18 -15.62 -6.63
N ALA A 68 18.11 -16.42 -6.71
CA ALA A 68 16.75 -16.02 -6.32
C ALA A 68 16.63 -15.73 -4.81
N GLU A 69 17.32 -16.49 -3.95
CA GLU A 69 17.36 -16.25 -2.50
C GLU A 69 18.17 -14.99 -2.16
N SER A 70 19.30 -14.76 -2.84
CA SER A 70 20.11 -13.55 -2.71
C SER A 70 19.38 -12.30 -3.21
N LEU A 71 18.69 -12.39 -4.35
CA LEU A 71 17.80 -11.35 -4.87
C LEU A 71 16.63 -11.11 -3.94
N ASN A 72 15.96 -12.14 -3.43
CA ASN A 72 14.91 -11.99 -2.43
C ASN A 72 15.46 -11.36 -1.14
N GLY A 73 16.68 -11.70 -0.73
CA GLY A 73 17.38 -11.06 0.37
C GLY A 73 17.64 -9.58 0.11
N ALA A 74 18.17 -9.23 -1.06
CA ALA A 74 18.46 -7.87 -1.49
C ALA A 74 17.18 -7.04 -1.65
N ILE A 75 16.11 -7.59 -2.23
CA ILE A 75 14.78 -6.96 -2.35
C ILE A 75 14.16 -6.75 -0.97
N LYS A 76 14.36 -7.67 -0.02
CA LYS A 76 13.87 -7.55 1.36
C LYS A 76 14.69 -6.54 2.19
N VAL A 77 15.96 -6.34 1.85
CA VAL A 77 16.85 -5.31 2.43
C VAL A 77 16.57 -3.93 1.82
N LEU A 78 16.38 -3.84 0.50
CA LEU A 78 15.97 -2.63 -0.23
C LEU A 78 14.52 -2.21 0.08
N GLY A 79 13.64 -3.19 0.34
CA GLY A 79 12.25 -2.98 0.73
C GLY A 79 12.05 -2.54 2.19
N ARG A 80 13.13 -2.48 2.97
CA ARG A 80 13.15 -1.93 4.34
C ARG A 80 13.70 -0.51 4.37
N VAL A 81 13.24 0.35 3.46
CA VAL A 81 13.17 1.77 3.80
C VAL A 81 12.22 1.86 4.99
N ASP A 82 12.73 2.27 6.15
CA ASP A 82 11.91 2.50 7.35
C ASP A 82 10.73 3.40 6.98
N SER A 83 9.56 2.79 6.77
CA SER A 83 8.30 3.44 6.36
C SER A 83 8.03 4.70 7.19
N ARG A 84 8.33 4.61 8.49
CA ARG A 84 8.21 5.70 9.46
C ARG A 84 9.15 6.86 9.17
N ARG A 85 10.43 6.61 8.84
CA ARG A 85 11.42 7.65 8.53
C ARG A 85 11.11 8.34 7.21
N TYR A 86 10.62 7.58 6.22
CA TYR A 86 10.16 8.15 4.95
C TYR A 86 8.96 9.09 5.17
N PHE A 87 7.95 8.63 5.91
CA PHE A 87 6.78 9.45 6.25
C PHE A 87 7.16 10.72 7.02
N THR A 88 8.01 10.62 8.04
CA THR A 88 8.49 11.79 8.79
C THR A 88 9.27 12.76 7.90
N ARG A 89 10.11 12.27 6.99
CA ARG A 89 10.83 13.12 6.02
C ARG A 89 9.88 13.85 5.08
N LEU A 90 8.88 13.14 4.55
CA LEU A 90 7.88 13.72 3.65
C LEU A 90 7.03 14.78 4.35
N ALA A 91 6.54 14.48 5.56
CA ALA A 91 5.82 15.44 6.39
C ALA A 91 6.68 16.67 6.71
N SER A 92 7.96 16.49 7.05
CA SER A 92 8.89 17.61 7.28
C SER A 92 9.16 18.43 6.02
N ALA A 93 9.17 17.80 4.84
CA ALA A 93 9.34 18.49 3.57
C ALA A 93 8.11 19.33 3.20
N VAL A 94 6.90 18.78 3.36
CA VAL A 94 5.64 19.53 3.17
C VAL A 94 5.58 20.72 4.12
N LEU A 95 5.86 20.51 5.41
CA LEU A 95 5.86 21.58 6.39
C LEU A 95 6.94 22.64 6.08
N GLY A 96 8.15 22.22 5.72
CA GLY A 96 9.21 23.14 5.31
C GLY A 96 8.84 23.96 4.07
N PHE A 97 8.22 23.34 3.08
CA PHE A 97 7.76 24.00 1.86
C PHE A 97 6.62 24.99 2.11
N LEU A 98 5.69 24.64 3.02
CA LEU A 98 4.62 25.51 3.47
C LEU A 98 5.19 26.76 4.18
N LEU A 99 6.11 26.57 5.12
CA LEU A 99 6.74 27.68 5.85
C LEU A 99 7.60 28.56 4.92
N PHE A 100 8.33 27.96 3.98
CA PHE A 100 9.05 28.70 2.94
C PHE A 100 8.10 29.58 2.12
N GLY A 101 6.99 29.00 1.64
CA GLY A 101 5.95 29.74 0.92
C GLY A 101 5.37 30.87 1.76
N THR A 102 5.07 30.60 3.03
CA THR A 102 4.52 31.60 3.98
C THR A 102 5.42 32.83 4.05
N VAL A 103 6.73 32.63 4.27
CA VAL A 103 7.70 33.73 4.32
C VAL A 103 7.82 34.42 2.96
N LEU A 104 7.86 33.66 1.87
CA LEU A 104 7.96 34.19 0.51
C LEU A 104 6.78 35.13 0.19
N PHE A 105 5.53 34.68 0.40
CA PHE A 105 4.35 35.49 0.09
C PHE A 105 4.12 36.61 1.08
N TRP A 106 4.51 36.45 2.34
CA TRP A 106 4.51 37.56 3.29
C TRP A 106 5.45 38.70 2.85
N LEU A 107 6.61 38.37 2.26
CA LEU A 107 7.54 39.38 1.72
C LEU A 107 7.09 39.98 0.38
N LEU A 108 6.45 39.18 -0.47
CA LEU A 108 6.02 39.59 -1.80
C LEU A 108 4.66 40.32 -1.83
N GLU A 109 3.79 40.06 -0.86
CA GLU A 109 2.46 40.68 -0.73
C GLU A 109 2.35 41.40 0.63
N PRO A 110 2.91 42.61 0.79
CA PRO A 110 3.01 43.31 2.09
C PRO A 110 1.67 43.61 2.78
N ARG A 111 0.55 43.48 2.06
CA ARG A 111 -0.80 43.63 2.59
C ARG A 111 -1.27 42.42 3.40
N LEU A 112 -0.63 41.26 3.22
CA LEU A 112 -0.99 40.03 3.93
C LEU A 112 -0.29 40.02 5.29
N SER A 113 -1.04 39.67 6.34
CA SER A 113 -0.39 39.27 7.58
C SER A 113 0.39 37.96 7.38
N LEU A 114 1.27 37.64 8.32
CA LEU A 114 1.98 36.35 8.29
C LEU A 114 1.01 35.16 8.29
N ILE A 115 -0.12 35.29 9.00
CA ILE A 115 -1.15 34.25 9.10
C ILE A 115 -1.94 34.16 7.79
N ASP A 116 -2.26 35.27 7.16
CA ASP A 116 -2.92 35.26 5.84
C ASP A 116 -2.02 34.67 4.76
N ALA A 117 -0.71 34.91 4.81
CA ALA A 117 0.25 34.29 3.91
C ALA A 117 0.37 32.78 4.17
N PHE A 118 0.35 32.34 5.44
CA PHE A 118 0.31 30.92 5.80
C PHE A 118 -0.95 30.24 5.29
N TYR A 119 -2.10 30.88 5.49
CA TYR A 119 -3.38 30.44 4.98
C TYR A 119 -3.38 30.34 3.46
N LEU A 120 -3.04 31.42 2.75
CA LEU A 120 -2.96 31.48 1.28
C LEU A 120 -2.10 30.36 0.72
N THR A 121 -0.89 30.17 1.26
CA THR A 121 0.01 29.14 0.77
C THR A 121 -0.47 27.74 1.11
N GLY A 122 -1.00 27.53 2.31
CA GLY A 122 -1.60 26.27 2.75
C GLY A 122 -2.75 25.82 1.86
N VAL A 123 -3.78 26.66 1.70
CA VAL A 123 -4.95 26.31 0.87
C VAL A 123 -4.61 26.11 -0.60
N SER A 124 -3.49 26.68 -1.06
CA SER A 124 -3.04 26.58 -2.44
C SER A 124 -2.26 25.29 -2.72
N ILE A 125 -1.33 24.89 -1.83
CA ILE A 125 -0.63 23.60 -2.00
C ILE A 125 -1.56 22.40 -1.79
N THR A 126 -2.63 22.57 -1.00
CA THR A 126 -3.69 21.58 -0.83
C THR A 126 -4.80 21.68 -1.87
N THR A 127 -4.65 22.57 -2.86
CA THR A 127 -5.59 22.78 -3.98
C THR A 127 -7.03 23.08 -3.59
N ILE A 128 -7.27 23.65 -2.40
CA ILE A 128 -8.60 24.09 -1.98
C ILE A 128 -8.91 25.44 -2.62
N GLY A 129 -8.01 26.42 -2.43
CA GLY A 129 -8.06 27.72 -3.09
C GLY A 129 -9.40 28.46 -3.04
N TYR A 130 -9.89 28.81 -1.85
CA TYR A 130 -11.19 29.50 -1.67
C TYR A 130 -11.31 30.82 -2.45
N GLY A 131 -10.20 31.48 -2.77
CA GLY A 131 -10.18 32.70 -3.59
C GLY A 131 -10.45 33.99 -2.83
N ASP A 132 -10.63 33.91 -1.52
CA ASP A 132 -10.70 35.03 -0.57
C ASP A 132 -9.37 35.81 -0.47
N TYR A 133 -8.24 35.09 -0.49
CA TYR A 133 -6.91 35.65 -0.66
C TYR A 133 -6.31 35.17 -1.99
N ALA A 134 -5.77 36.10 -2.76
CA ALA A 134 -5.07 35.80 -4.01
C ALA A 134 -3.99 36.86 -4.30
N PRO A 135 -2.88 36.50 -4.96
CA PRO A 135 -1.89 37.47 -5.40
C PRO A 135 -2.47 38.48 -6.39
N GLN A 136 -2.10 39.76 -6.27
CA GLN A 136 -2.76 40.85 -7.00
C GLN A 136 -2.00 41.28 -8.25
N ASP A 137 -0.67 41.22 -8.23
CA ASP A 137 0.16 41.60 -9.37
C ASP A 137 0.57 40.40 -10.24
N ALA A 138 0.96 40.68 -11.49
CA ALA A 138 1.32 39.63 -12.45
C ALA A 138 2.55 38.82 -12.03
N THR A 139 3.50 39.44 -11.33
CA THR A 139 4.75 38.80 -10.92
C THR A 139 4.48 37.80 -9.80
N THR A 140 3.76 38.20 -8.75
CA THR A 140 3.40 37.32 -7.64
C THR A 140 2.44 36.20 -8.05
N ARG A 141 1.54 36.45 -9.02
CA ARG A 141 0.74 35.38 -9.65
C ARG A 141 1.60 34.36 -10.39
N ALA A 142 2.62 34.80 -11.12
CA ALA A 142 3.56 33.89 -11.78
C ALA A 142 4.36 33.07 -10.75
N VAL A 143 4.84 33.70 -9.68
CA VAL A 143 5.50 33.00 -8.56
C VAL A 143 4.55 31.96 -7.93
N MET A 144 3.29 32.34 -7.72
CA MET A 144 2.26 31.45 -7.17
C MET A 144 1.98 30.25 -8.03
N PHE A 145 1.92 30.44 -9.35
CA PHE A 145 1.77 29.33 -10.29
C PHE A 145 2.87 28.28 -10.10
N PHE A 146 4.14 28.68 -10.11
CA PHE A 146 5.26 27.75 -9.93
C PHE A 146 5.30 27.15 -8.52
N TYR A 147 5.01 27.96 -7.50
CA TYR A 147 4.93 27.50 -6.12
C TYR A 147 3.89 26.39 -5.96
N SER A 148 2.68 26.58 -6.47
CA SER A 148 1.59 25.61 -6.38
C SER A 148 1.87 24.33 -7.17
N LEU A 149 2.54 24.41 -8.33
CA LEU A 149 2.95 23.20 -9.08
C LEU A 149 3.93 22.32 -8.29
N VAL A 150 4.93 22.93 -7.67
CA VAL A 150 5.89 22.22 -6.83
C VAL A 150 5.22 21.69 -5.56
N GLY A 151 4.39 22.52 -4.93
CA GLY A 151 3.63 22.17 -3.74
C GLY A 151 2.71 20.98 -3.95
N LEU A 152 2.00 20.94 -5.07
CA LEU A 152 1.14 19.81 -5.45
C LEU A 152 1.93 18.51 -5.58
N GLY A 153 3.19 18.56 -6.04
CA GLY A 153 4.08 17.39 -6.07
C GLY A 153 4.37 16.86 -4.66
N PHE A 154 4.83 17.72 -3.75
CA PHE A 154 5.10 17.34 -2.36
C PHE A 154 3.83 16.85 -1.65
N PHE A 155 2.73 17.57 -1.82
CA PHE A 155 1.47 17.28 -1.17
C PHE A 155 0.81 16.00 -1.72
N GLY A 156 0.82 15.80 -3.04
CA GLY A 156 0.32 14.58 -3.69
C GLY A 156 1.08 13.33 -3.27
N LEU A 157 2.39 13.43 -3.09
CA LEU A 157 3.18 12.34 -2.51
C LEU A 157 2.76 12.06 -1.07
N ALA A 158 2.52 13.10 -0.26
CA ALA A 158 2.09 12.93 1.13
C ALA A 158 0.72 12.27 1.26
N THR A 159 -0.25 12.62 0.41
CA THR A 159 -1.59 12.02 0.43
C THR A 159 -1.62 10.59 -0.12
N SER A 160 -0.69 10.22 -1.01
CA SER A 160 -0.57 8.85 -1.53
C SER A 160 -0.29 7.80 -0.45
N GLU A 161 0.30 8.22 0.67
CA GLU A 161 0.58 7.37 1.83
C GLU A 161 -0.68 6.99 2.61
N ALA A 162 -1.82 7.66 2.36
CA ALA A 162 -3.08 7.38 3.06
C ALA A 162 -3.53 5.91 2.94
N ALA A 163 -3.18 5.25 1.83
CA ALA A 163 -3.47 3.82 1.62
C ALA A 163 -2.79 2.91 2.65
N ARG A 164 -1.73 3.36 3.33
CA ARG A 164 -0.98 2.57 4.32
C ARG A 164 -1.70 2.48 5.66
N PHE A 165 -2.63 3.41 5.95
CA PHE A 165 -3.44 3.37 7.17
C PHE A 165 -4.30 2.10 7.29
N ARG A 166 -4.58 1.41 6.17
CA ARG A 166 -5.24 0.10 6.18
C ARG A 166 -4.56 -0.92 7.09
N SER A 167 -3.23 -0.85 7.23
CA SER A 167 -2.47 -1.78 8.06
C SER A 167 -2.66 -1.58 9.57
N LEU A 168 -3.20 -0.44 10.01
CA LEU A 168 -3.28 -0.08 11.43
C LEU A 168 -4.61 -0.47 12.10
N LEU A 169 -5.72 -0.49 11.35
CA LEU A 169 -7.06 -0.62 11.93
C LEU A 169 -7.67 -2.03 11.80
N GLY A 170 -6.99 -2.96 11.13
CA GLY A 170 -7.48 -4.35 10.99
C GLY A 170 -8.78 -4.48 10.18
N ILE A 171 -9.22 -3.42 9.49
CA ILE A 171 -10.43 -3.40 8.67
C ILE A 171 -10.09 -3.94 7.27
N GLU A 172 -10.70 -5.06 6.90
CA GLU A 172 -10.43 -5.71 5.62
C GLU A 172 -11.06 -4.98 4.43
N SER A 173 -12.23 -4.36 4.62
CA SER A 173 -12.95 -3.66 3.56
C SER A 173 -12.41 -2.23 3.36
N PRO A 174 -11.78 -1.90 2.22
CA PRO A 174 -11.22 -0.57 1.98
C PRO A 174 -12.32 0.51 1.91
N VAL A 175 -13.51 0.16 1.43
CA VAL A 175 -14.66 1.08 1.37
C VAL A 175 -15.13 1.47 2.76
N VAL A 176 -15.25 0.49 3.67
CA VAL A 176 -15.67 0.74 5.06
C VAL A 176 -14.63 1.58 5.78
N LEU A 177 -13.35 1.28 5.60
CA LEU A 177 -12.27 2.07 6.17
C LEU A 177 -12.33 3.53 5.67
N ALA A 178 -12.49 3.73 4.37
CA ALA A 178 -12.58 5.07 3.78
C ALA A 178 -13.77 5.86 4.33
N ALA A 179 -14.93 5.22 4.45
CA ALA A 179 -16.13 5.83 5.03
C ALA A 179 -15.90 6.25 6.48
N ILE A 180 -15.30 5.39 7.32
CA ILE A 180 -14.99 5.71 8.72
C ILE A 180 -14.01 6.88 8.80
N MET A 181 -12.93 6.86 8.03
CA MET A 181 -11.93 7.94 8.02
C MET A 181 -12.54 9.29 7.61
N LEU A 182 -13.40 9.29 6.58
CA LEU A 182 -14.11 10.49 6.16
C LEU A 182 -15.09 10.99 7.21
N SER A 183 -15.89 10.11 7.82
CA SER A 183 -16.83 10.50 8.89
C SER A 183 -16.10 11.08 10.10
N LEU A 184 -14.96 10.50 10.49
CA LEU A 184 -14.13 11.03 11.58
C LEU A 184 -13.53 12.39 11.24
N CYS A 185 -13.03 12.57 10.01
CA CYS A 185 -12.53 13.87 9.57
C CYS A 185 -13.66 14.92 9.54
N GLN A 186 -14.85 14.58 9.04
CA GLN A 186 -15.97 15.51 9.04
C GLN A 186 -16.41 15.90 10.44
N LEU A 187 -16.51 14.93 11.36
CA LEU A 187 -16.82 15.23 12.74
C LEU A 187 -15.75 16.14 13.38
N LEU A 188 -14.47 15.87 13.10
CA LEU A 188 -13.37 16.71 13.57
C LEU A 188 -13.49 18.14 13.05
N GLY A 189 -13.76 18.32 11.76
CA GLY A 189 -13.96 19.63 11.14
C GLY A 189 -15.12 20.39 11.79
N VAL A 190 -16.28 19.74 11.95
CA VAL A 190 -17.44 20.34 12.64
C VAL A 190 -17.07 20.81 14.04
N VAL A 191 -16.41 19.97 14.84
CA VAL A 191 -16.01 20.33 16.22
C VAL A 191 -15.03 21.50 16.23
N ILE A 192 -14.03 21.51 15.34
CA ILE A 192 -13.05 22.59 15.26
C ILE A 192 -13.71 23.92 14.88
N PHE A 193 -14.45 23.95 13.76
CA PHE A 193 -14.93 25.22 13.21
C PHE A 193 -16.14 25.80 13.95
N THR A 194 -16.98 24.95 14.57
CA THR A 194 -17.99 25.47 15.52
C THR A 194 -17.34 26.13 16.74
N ALA A 195 -16.24 25.57 17.24
CA ALA A 195 -15.55 26.11 18.42
C ALA A 195 -14.71 27.37 18.12
N VAL A 196 -14.06 27.41 16.96
CA VAL A 196 -13.11 28.47 16.61
C VAL A 196 -13.78 29.66 15.92
N GLU A 197 -14.76 29.42 15.05
CA GLU A 197 -15.45 30.48 14.30
C GLU A 197 -16.84 30.82 14.89
N GLY A 198 -17.33 30.03 15.85
CA GLY A 198 -18.66 30.23 16.44
C GLY A 198 -19.81 29.90 15.48
N TRP A 199 -19.53 29.15 14.41
CA TRP A 199 -20.51 28.75 13.41
C TRP A 199 -21.54 27.75 13.93
N SER A 200 -22.67 27.65 13.23
CA SER A 200 -23.59 26.54 13.41
C SER A 200 -22.96 25.21 12.98
N ALA A 201 -23.43 24.09 13.52
CA ALA A 201 -22.93 22.77 13.14
C ALA A 201 -23.15 22.46 11.66
N GLU A 202 -24.23 23.00 11.06
CA GLU A 202 -24.54 22.86 9.64
C GLU A 202 -23.53 23.60 8.77
N GLU A 203 -23.22 24.85 9.11
CA GLU A 203 -22.24 25.67 8.39
C GLU A 203 -20.83 25.11 8.51
N ALA A 204 -20.43 24.67 9.72
CA ALA A 204 -19.15 24.01 9.93
C ALA A 204 -19.05 22.66 9.18
N PHE A 205 -20.15 21.92 9.06
CA PHE A 205 -20.21 20.69 8.25
C PHE A 205 -20.07 21.00 6.77
N TRP A 206 -20.81 22.00 6.26
CA TRP A 206 -20.72 22.44 4.88
C TRP A 206 -19.30 22.87 4.53
N PHE A 207 -18.71 23.74 5.34
CA PHE A 207 -17.33 24.19 5.18
C PHE A 207 -16.35 23.00 5.19
N SER A 208 -16.47 22.09 6.17
CA SER A 208 -15.60 20.92 6.28
C SER A 208 -15.74 19.97 5.08
N TYR A 209 -16.94 19.84 4.51
CA TYR A 209 -17.22 19.07 3.30
C TYR A 209 -16.54 19.67 2.07
N VAL A 210 -16.78 20.95 1.75
CA VAL A 210 -16.20 21.59 0.57
C VAL A 210 -14.67 21.69 0.67
N THR A 211 -14.15 21.79 1.88
CA THR A 211 -12.71 21.77 2.17
C THR A 211 -12.11 20.38 1.94
N SER A 212 -12.73 19.34 2.48
CA SER A 212 -12.25 17.95 2.37
C SER A 212 -12.27 17.40 0.95
N THR A 213 -13.14 17.94 0.10
CA THR A 213 -13.31 17.56 -1.30
C THR A 213 -12.52 18.47 -2.25
N THR A 214 -11.76 19.43 -1.71
CA THR A 214 -11.02 20.47 -2.45
C THR A 214 -11.90 21.24 -3.45
N VAL A 215 -13.20 21.38 -3.15
CA VAL A 215 -14.11 22.18 -3.99
C VAL A 215 -13.88 23.67 -3.72
N GLY A 216 -13.81 24.05 -2.43
CA GLY A 216 -13.38 25.39 -2.02
C GLY A 216 -14.17 26.54 -2.64
N TYR A 217 -15.51 26.54 -2.56
CA TYR A 217 -16.33 27.59 -3.17
C TYR A 217 -16.01 29.02 -2.69
N GLY A 218 -15.52 29.16 -1.45
CA GLY A 218 -15.23 30.47 -0.84
C GLY A 218 -16.48 31.26 -0.45
N ASP A 219 -17.64 30.60 -0.40
CA ASP A 219 -18.91 31.15 0.09
C ASP A 219 -18.95 31.27 1.62
N VAL A 220 -18.21 30.40 2.31
CA VAL A 220 -17.92 30.47 3.75
C VAL A 220 -16.40 30.49 3.93
N SER A 221 -15.88 31.50 4.61
CA SER A 221 -14.45 31.71 4.85
C SER A 221 -14.17 31.82 6.35
N VAL A 222 -13.03 31.28 6.78
CA VAL A 222 -12.55 31.46 8.16
C VAL A 222 -12.06 32.89 8.35
N GLU A 223 -12.58 33.57 9.36
CA GLU A 223 -12.23 34.96 9.63
C GLU A 223 -11.18 35.06 10.75
N THR A 224 -11.19 34.10 11.69
CA THR A 224 -10.26 34.14 12.81
C THR A 224 -8.86 33.65 12.41
N ASP A 225 -7.84 34.25 13.03
CA ASP A 225 -6.44 33.82 12.87
C ASP A 225 -6.23 32.35 13.25
N LEU A 226 -6.90 31.90 14.30
CA LEU A 226 -6.85 30.50 14.71
C LEU A 226 -7.54 29.60 13.69
N GLY A 227 -8.68 30.02 13.12
CA GLY A 227 -9.41 29.29 12.09
C GLY A 227 -8.59 29.09 10.82
N LYS A 228 -7.88 30.13 10.39
CA LYS A 228 -6.90 30.09 9.28
C LYS A 228 -5.79 29.07 9.52
N VAL A 229 -5.27 28.97 10.74
CA VAL A 229 -4.29 27.94 11.08
C VAL A 229 -4.94 26.55 11.10
N CYS A 230 -6.10 26.43 11.75
CA CYS A 230 -6.84 25.18 11.89
C CYS A 230 -7.24 24.58 10.54
N VAL A 231 -7.69 25.38 9.58
CA VAL A 231 -8.10 24.87 8.25
C VAL A 231 -6.93 24.34 7.43
N VAL A 232 -5.76 24.97 7.51
CA VAL A 232 -4.55 24.46 6.85
C VAL A 232 -4.11 23.13 7.48
N LEU A 233 -4.14 23.02 8.80
CA LEU A 233 -3.80 21.76 9.47
C LEU A 233 -4.83 20.66 9.20
N TYR A 234 -6.11 21.02 9.22
CA TYR A 234 -7.23 20.14 8.89
C TYR A 234 -7.11 19.61 7.46
N SER A 235 -6.84 20.46 6.48
CA SER A 235 -6.70 20.05 5.07
C SER A 235 -5.54 19.07 4.85
N LEU A 236 -4.41 19.29 5.52
CA LEU A 236 -3.26 18.36 5.47
C LEU A 236 -3.62 16.95 5.97
N VAL A 237 -4.55 16.84 6.92
CA VAL A 237 -4.98 15.55 7.49
C VAL A 237 -6.08 14.91 6.65
N THR A 238 -7.11 15.68 6.29
CA THR A 238 -8.35 15.15 5.70
C THR A 238 -8.23 14.75 4.24
N LEU A 239 -7.28 15.33 3.50
CA LEU A 239 -7.11 15.03 2.08
C LEU A 239 -6.45 13.67 1.81
N GLY A 240 -5.75 13.09 2.79
CA GLY A 240 -5.29 11.70 2.73
C GLY A 240 -6.44 10.69 2.56
N PRO A 241 -7.42 10.66 3.48
CA PRO A 241 -8.65 9.89 3.33
C PRO A 241 -9.36 10.07 1.98
N MET A 242 -9.39 11.30 1.45
CA MET A 242 -10.02 11.54 0.14
C MET A 242 -9.23 10.91 -1.02
N ALA A 243 -7.90 11.00 -1.00
CA ALA A 243 -7.05 10.27 -1.95
C ALA A 243 -7.25 8.74 -1.86
N PHE A 244 -7.44 8.22 -0.65
CA PHE A 244 -7.72 6.80 -0.42
C PHE A 244 -9.07 6.35 -1.01
N VAL A 245 -10.11 7.18 -0.95
CA VAL A 245 -11.39 6.93 -1.62
C VAL A 245 -11.20 6.81 -3.13
N THR A 246 -10.53 7.80 -3.75
CA THR A 246 -10.25 7.81 -5.19
C THR A 246 -9.49 6.56 -5.61
N HIS A 247 -8.49 6.15 -4.83
CA HIS A 247 -7.76 4.89 -5.07
C HIS A 247 -8.66 3.65 -4.99
N THR A 248 -9.55 3.59 -3.98
CA THR A 248 -10.46 2.46 -3.78
C THR A 248 -11.46 2.33 -4.93
N VAL A 249 -12.06 3.44 -5.35
CA VAL A 249 -12.98 3.47 -6.50
C VAL A 249 -12.24 3.12 -7.79
N GLY A 250 -11.04 3.68 -8.01
CA GLY A 250 -10.20 3.37 -9.16
C GLY A 250 -9.89 1.87 -9.27
N ASN A 251 -9.53 1.23 -8.16
CA ASN A 251 -9.29 -0.21 -8.12
C ASN A 251 -10.55 -1.03 -8.40
N PHE A 252 -11.70 -0.62 -7.85
CA PHE A 252 -12.97 -1.30 -8.11
C PHE A 252 -13.33 -1.28 -9.60
N VAL A 253 -13.15 -0.13 -10.26
CA VAL A 253 -13.40 -0.01 -11.71
C VAL A 253 -12.39 -0.84 -12.51
N ARG A 254 -11.10 -0.78 -12.18
CA ARG A 254 -10.05 -1.60 -12.85
C ARG A 254 -10.37 -3.09 -12.82
N GLN A 255 -10.83 -3.59 -11.66
CA GLN A 255 -11.25 -4.99 -11.50
C GLN A 255 -12.43 -5.36 -12.39
N ARG A 256 -13.39 -4.46 -12.59
CA ARG A 256 -14.55 -4.69 -13.47
C ARG A 256 -14.18 -4.69 -14.95
N VAL A 257 -13.15 -3.94 -15.32
CA VAL A 257 -12.65 -3.83 -16.71
C VAL A 257 -11.59 -4.90 -17.02
N GLY A 258 -11.15 -5.68 -16.03
CA GLY A 258 -10.15 -6.75 -16.21
C GLY A 258 -8.72 -6.25 -16.38
N LEU A 259 -8.40 -5.04 -15.89
CA LEU A 259 -7.04 -4.51 -15.92
C LEU A 259 -6.18 -5.13 -14.81
N PRO A 260 -4.88 -5.41 -15.05
CA PRO A 260 -3.95 -5.90 -14.02
C PRO A 260 -3.91 -4.97 -12.80
N SER A 261 -3.71 -5.53 -11.61
CA SER A 261 -3.59 -4.73 -10.39
C SER A 261 -2.16 -4.18 -10.26
N ASP A 262 -1.99 -3.02 -9.61
CA ASP A 262 -0.66 -2.42 -9.34
C ASP A 262 0.36 -3.36 -8.66
N ARG A 263 -0.10 -4.48 -8.05
CA ARG A 263 0.80 -5.49 -7.48
C ARG A 263 1.48 -6.34 -8.54
N ASP A 264 0.85 -6.51 -9.70
CA ASP A 264 1.35 -7.37 -10.77
C ASP A 264 2.46 -6.66 -11.58
N ASP A 265 2.39 -5.32 -11.66
CA ASP A 265 3.39 -4.49 -12.35
C ASP A 265 4.74 -4.44 -11.61
N ARG A 266 4.76 -4.75 -10.30
CA ARG A 266 6.01 -4.86 -9.52
C ARG A 266 6.74 -6.19 -9.71
N LEU A 267 6.18 -7.13 -10.49
CA LEU A 267 6.80 -8.41 -10.84
C LEU A 267 7.44 -8.39 -12.24
N VAL A 268 7.44 -7.23 -12.92
CA VAL A 268 8.00 -7.05 -14.27
C VAL A 268 9.12 -6.01 -14.24
N ILE A 269 10.11 -6.16 -13.34
CA ILE A 269 11.43 -5.54 -13.45
C ILE A 269 12.48 -6.50 -12.90
#